data_AF-A0A954IUY9-F1
#
_entry.id   AF-A0A954IUY9-F1
#
_cell.length_a   1.000
_cell.length_b   1.000
_cell.length_c   1.000
_cell.angle_alpha   90.00
_cell.angle_beta   90.00
_cell.angle_gamma   90.00
#
_symmetry.space_group_name_H-M   'P 1'
#
loop_
_entity.id
_entity.type
_entity.pdbx_description
1 polymer ?
#
loop_
_entity_poly.entity_id
_entity_poly.type
_entity_poly.pdbx_seq_one_letter_code
_entity_poly.pdbx_strand_id
1 'polypeptide(L)'
;MKDDLTRSMATYRLQFNQEFQFADAQALVPYFSRLGVTHLYASPALRARQSSTHGYDVVDPATLNPNLGDKTELISLGSTLKNYGLGLVLDIVPNHMAASIENPYWRDVLTYGPSSPYAGWFDIDWRMPDPDMWARVLVPVLGERRNQILIKGQLQLTWSDGRFLVKYFENTFPVDPATIPSICEFGLENLKQELNTDHPALHQIDEILAYLKSLPKSGTRLRRHVHIDREETEGQLATFARLVVRSPTIQHWLEETAQRFTAGEAGHNRFRKLLDAQPYRLVHWRDAARAINYRRFFDINELVSIRQEDPQV
;
A
#
# COMPACT_ATOMS: atom_id res chain seq x y z
N MET A 1 -1.00 22.25 -40.43
CA MET A 1 0.36 22.72 -40.07
C MET A 1 0.92 21.69 -39.11
N LYS A 2 2.01 21.00 -39.48
CA LYS A 2 2.72 20.15 -38.52
C LYS A 2 3.32 21.11 -37.49
N ASP A 3 2.90 21.00 -36.23
CA ASP A 3 3.54 21.70 -35.11
C ASP A 3 5.03 21.41 -35.20
N ASP A 4 5.83 22.46 -35.42
CA ASP A 4 7.27 22.38 -35.37
C ASP A 4 7.62 22.21 -33.88
N LEU A 5 7.65 20.96 -33.43
CA LEU A 5 8.13 20.60 -32.10
C LEU A 5 9.50 21.26 -31.94
N THR A 6 9.65 22.10 -30.91
CA THR A 6 10.95 22.72 -30.59
C THR A 6 12.02 21.65 -30.69
N ARG A 7 12.99 21.84 -31.58
CA ARG A 7 14.07 20.86 -31.75
C ARG A 7 14.86 20.76 -30.44
N SER A 8 14.96 19.56 -29.87
CA SER A 8 15.77 19.34 -28.68
C SER A 8 17.26 19.46 -29.01
N MET A 9 17.95 20.39 -28.36
CA MET A 9 19.40 20.62 -28.50
C MET A 9 20.12 20.66 -27.16
N ALA A 10 19.49 21.27 -26.15
CA ALA A 10 20.03 21.40 -24.81
C ALA A 10 18.91 21.21 -23.78
N THR A 11 19.14 20.27 -22.85
CA THR A 11 18.22 19.94 -21.76
C THR A 11 18.76 20.46 -20.42
N TYR A 12 17.89 21.00 -19.56
CA TYR A 12 18.22 21.38 -18.20
C TYR A 12 17.44 20.52 -17.19
N ARG A 13 18.13 19.75 -16.34
CA ARG A 13 17.48 18.84 -15.38
C ARG A 13 16.89 19.63 -14.20
N LEU A 14 15.61 19.41 -13.93
CA LEU A 14 14.90 19.92 -12.76
C LEU A 14 14.45 18.77 -11.86
N GLN A 15 14.61 18.96 -10.57
CA GLN A 15 14.22 18.02 -9.52
C GLN A 15 13.00 18.59 -8.79
N PHE A 16 11.80 18.18 -9.20
CA PHE A 16 10.56 18.56 -8.55
C PHE A 16 10.40 17.84 -7.21
N ASN A 17 10.04 18.59 -6.18
CA ASN A 17 9.73 18.11 -4.84
C ASN A 17 8.93 19.19 -4.07
N GLN A 18 8.66 18.98 -2.78
CA GLN A 18 7.88 19.93 -1.97
C GLN A 18 8.48 21.34 -1.89
N GLU A 19 9.81 21.46 -2.04
CA GLU A 19 10.55 22.73 -1.98
C GLU A 19 10.76 23.36 -3.36
N PHE A 20 10.46 22.64 -4.44
CA PHE A 20 10.57 23.14 -5.81
C PHE A 20 9.47 22.52 -6.69
N GLN A 21 8.42 23.30 -6.92
CA GLN A 21 7.15 22.88 -7.51
C GLN A 21 7.00 23.38 -8.96
N PHE A 22 5.87 23.07 -9.61
CA PHE A 22 5.61 23.54 -10.98
C PHE A 22 5.61 25.06 -11.11
N ALA A 23 5.05 25.77 -10.11
CA ALA A 23 5.03 27.24 -10.07
C ALA A 23 6.44 27.84 -10.00
N ASP A 24 7.35 27.23 -9.22
CA ASP A 24 8.73 27.68 -9.10
C ASP A 24 9.49 27.51 -10.43
N ALA A 25 9.33 26.36 -11.09
CA ALA A 25 9.89 26.15 -12.42
C ALA A 25 9.32 27.13 -13.45
N GLN A 26 8.02 27.44 -13.37
CA GLN A 26 7.37 28.41 -14.25
C GLN A 26 7.98 29.81 -14.10
N ALA A 27 8.24 30.26 -12.86
CA ALA A 27 8.87 31.54 -12.58
C ALA A 27 10.30 31.65 -13.16
N LEU A 28 10.99 30.52 -13.32
CA LEU A 28 12.36 30.45 -13.86
C LEU A 28 12.42 30.28 -15.39
N VAL A 29 11.31 30.06 -16.09
CA VAL A 29 11.28 29.92 -17.57
C VAL A 29 12.02 31.05 -18.31
N PRO A 30 11.84 32.34 -17.95
CA PRO A 30 12.58 33.42 -18.62
C PRO A 30 14.10 33.32 -18.43
N TYR A 31 14.54 32.82 -17.28
CA TYR A 31 15.97 32.56 -17.02
C TYR A 31 16.49 31.44 -17.91
N PHE A 32 15.79 30.30 -17.98
CA PHE A 32 16.21 29.17 -18.81
C PHE A 32 16.25 29.52 -20.30
N SER A 33 15.30 30.33 -20.77
CA SER A 33 15.30 30.86 -22.13
C SER A 33 16.55 31.71 -22.42
N ARG A 34 16.90 32.66 -21.53
CA ARG A 34 18.13 33.48 -21.68
C ARG A 34 19.41 32.65 -21.59
N LEU A 35 19.41 31.58 -20.80
CA LEU A 35 20.53 30.66 -20.69
C LEU A 35 20.76 29.86 -21.99
N GLY A 36 19.77 29.80 -22.89
CA GLY A 36 19.83 29.06 -24.14
C GLY A 36 19.34 27.60 -24.03
N VAL A 37 18.61 27.27 -22.97
CA VAL A 37 17.99 25.95 -22.81
C VAL A 37 16.86 25.78 -23.83
N THR A 38 16.79 24.63 -24.48
CA THR A 38 15.68 24.30 -25.39
C THR A 38 14.58 23.48 -24.73
N HIS A 39 14.94 22.63 -23.76
CA HIS A 39 14.01 21.75 -23.06
C HIS A 39 14.32 21.72 -21.57
N LEU A 40 13.29 21.77 -20.74
CA LEU A 40 13.41 21.33 -19.36
C LEU A 40 13.31 19.80 -19.34
N TYR A 41 14.24 19.14 -18.66
CA TYR A 41 14.16 17.72 -18.36
C TYR A 41 13.69 17.61 -16.91
N ALA A 42 12.45 17.21 -16.68
CA ALA A 42 11.85 17.16 -15.34
C ALA A 42 11.90 15.75 -14.75
N SER A 43 12.13 15.66 -13.43
CA SER A 43 11.90 14.44 -12.65
C SER A 43 10.45 13.94 -12.72
N PRO A 44 10.17 12.69 -12.29
CA PRO A 44 8.82 12.14 -12.33
C PRO A 44 7.79 13.02 -11.61
N ALA A 45 6.60 13.14 -12.21
CA ALA A 45 5.51 13.98 -11.70
C ALA A 45 4.31 13.18 -11.15
N LEU A 46 4.31 11.85 -11.31
CA LEU A 46 3.26 10.98 -10.80
C LEU A 46 3.38 10.82 -9.29
N ARG A 47 2.26 10.51 -8.63
CA ARG A 47 2.18 10.42 -7.17
C ARG A 47 3.15 9.37 -6.64
N ALA A 48 4.09 9.83 -5.81
CA ALA A 48 5.06 9.02 -5.09
C ALA A 48 4.73 8.99 -3.59
N ARG A 49 5.54 8.29 -2.79
CA ARG A 49 5.42 8.30 -1.33
C ARG A 49 5.43 9.74 -0.80
N GLN A 50 4.70 9.98 0.29
CA GLN A 50 4.51 11.33 0.84
C GLN A 50 5.84 12.02 1.19
N SER A 51 6.82 11.25 1.70
CA SER A 51 8.16 11.73 2.06
C SER A 51 9.16 11.75 0.90
N SER A 52 8.72 11.43 -0.32
CA SER A 52 9.60 11.36 -1.49
C SER A 52 10.14 12.74 -1.88
N THR A 53 11.46 12.80 -2.08
CA THR A 53 12.16 13.98 -2.59
C THR A 53 12.56 13.84 -4.06
N HIS A 54 12.27 12.70 -4.69
CA HIS A 54 12.79 12.34 -6.02
C HIS A 54 11.74 11.79 -6.99
N GLY A 55 10.61 11.25 -6.50
CA GLY A 55 9.49 10.81 -7.35
C GLY A 55 9.62 9.43 -8.02
N TYR A 56 10.67 8.66 -7.72
CA TYR A 56 10.91 7.33 -8.33
C TYR A 56 10.19 6.18 -7.60
N ASP A 57 9.74 6.44 -6.39
CA ASP A 57 8.95 5.54 -5.53
C ASP A 57 7.45 5.81 -5.73
N VAL A 58 6.99 5.61 -6.97
CA VAL A 58 5.60 5.83 -7.41
C VAL A 58 4.64 4.95 -6.61
N VAL A 59 3.58 5.55 -6.05
CA VAL A 59 2.50 4.84 -5.33
C VAL A 59 1.22 4.77 -6.16
N ASP A 60 0.99 5.73 -7.05
CA ASP A 60 -0.18 5.79 -7.93
C ASP A 60 0.20 6.43 -9.26
N PRO A 61 0.22 5.66 -10.37
CA PRO A 61 0.61 6.16 -11.67
C PRO A 61 -0.52 6.91 -12.39
N ALA A 62 -1.74 6.91 -11.85
CA ALA A 62 -2.90 7.57 -12.45
C ALA A 62 -3.10 9.02 -11.96
N THR A 63 -2.38 9.43 -10.92
CA THR A 63 -2.52 10.77 -10.32
C THR A 63 -1.21 11.54 -10.30
N LEU A 64 -1.31 12.86 -10.49
CA LEU A 64 -0.17 13.76 -10.29
C LEU A 64 0.18 13.81 -8.80
N ASN A 65 1.47 13.98 -8.50
CA ASN A 65 1.94 14.15 -7.15
C ASN A 65 1.43 15.50 -6.58
N PRO A 66 0.56 15.50 -5.56
CA PRO A 66 -0.02 16.73 -5.02
C PRO A 66 1.02 17.64 -4.36
N ASN A 67 2.20 17.11 -4.02
CA ASN A 67 3.31 17.88 -3.48
C ASN A 67 3.99 18.80 -4.52
N LEU A 68 3.72 18.60 -5.82
CA LEU A 68 4.37 19.35 -6.91
C LEU A 68 3.48 20.45 -7.49
N GLY A 69 2.19 20.45 -7.12
CA GLY A 69 1.14 21.26 -7.70
C GLY A 69 0.05 20.42 -8.36
N ASP A 70 -0.93 21.09 -8.96
CA ASP A 70 -2.06 20.44 -9.61
C ASP A 70 -1.93 20.37 -11.15
N LYS A 71 -2.95 19.79 -11.79
CA LYS A 71 -3.00 19.67 -13.26
C LYS A 71 -3.05 21.04 -13.96
N THR A 72 -3.69 22.04 -13.36
CA THR A 72 -3.79 23.39 -13.88
C THR A 72 -2.42 24.05 -13.90
N GLU A 73 -1.65 23.88 -12.83
CA GLU A 73 -0.29 24.41 -12.72
C GLU A 73 0.66 23.75 -13.73
N LEU A 74 0.57 22.43 -13.91
CA LEU A 74 1.35 21.73 -14.95
C LEU A 74 1.01 22.23 -16.36
N ILE A 75 -0.27 22.46 -16.66
CA ILE A 75 -0.71 23.03 -17.95
C ILE A 75 -0.22 24.47 -18.12
N SER A 76 -0.25 25.27 -17.05
CA SER A 76 0.26 26.65 -17.05
C SER A 76 1.77 26.69 -17.30
N LEU A 77 2.54 25.79 -16.66
CA LEU A 77 3.97 25.61 -16.93
C LEU A 77 4.20 25.26 -18.40
N GLY A 78 3.48 24.28 -18.94
CA GLY A 78 3.59 23.90 -20.36
C GLY A 78 3.27 25.05 -21.31
N SER A 79 2.24 25.84 -21.01
CA SER A 79 1.86 27.02 -21.80
C SER A 79 2.95 28.10 -21.76
N THR A 80 3.53 28.33 -20.59
CA THR A 80 4.63 29.29 -20.39
C THR A 80 5.88 28.85 -21.15
N LEU A 81 6.25 27.56 -21.08
CA LEU A 81 7.37 27.02 -21.85
C LEU A 81 7.18 27.23 -23.35
N LYS A 82 5.98 26.91 -23.87
CA LYS A 82 5.64 27.11 -25.28
C LYS A 82 5.76 28.57 -25.71
N ASN A 83 5.32 29.52 -24.88
CA ASN A 83 5.44 30.95 -25.17
C ASN A 83 6.89 31.45 -25.27
N TYR A 84 7.82 30.79 -24.58
CA TYR A 84 9.26 31.07 -24.66
C TYR A 84 9.99 30.19 -25.67
N GLY A 85 9.27 29.33 -26.41
CA GLY A 85 9.85 28.39 -27.37
C GLY A 85 10.59 27.21 -26.74
N LEU A 86 10.36 26.91 -25.45
CA LEU A 86 10.94 25.77 -24.74
C LEU A 86 10.01 24.56 -24.78
N GLY A 87 10.60 23.36 -24.78
CA GLY A 87 9.91 22.09 -24.58
C GLY A 87 10.05 21.53 -23.16
N LEU A 88 9.32 20.45 -22.89
CA LEU A 88 9.39 19.68 -21.64
C LEU A 88 9.60 18.21 -21.96
N VAL A 89 10.63 17.61 -21.35
CA VAL A 89 10.85 16.16 -21.31
C VAL A 89 10.56 15.70 -19.90
N LEU A 90 9.58 14.82 -19.73
CA LEU A 90 9.19 14.30 -18.42
C LEU A 90 9.77 12.89 -18.22
N ASP A 91 10.47 12.70 -17.11
CA ASP A 91 10.95 11.39 -16.67
C ASP A 91 9.79 10.51 -16.22
N ILE A 92 9.82 9.21 -16.58
CA ILE A 92 8.76 8.25 -16.26
C ILE A 92 9.38 6.97 -15.68
N VAL A 93 8.62 6.29 -14.82
CA VAL A 93 9.12 5.14 -14.03
C VAL A 93 8.26 3.90 -14.29
N PRO A 94 8.40 3.24 -15.45
CA PRO A 94 7.54 2.12 -15.82
C PRO A 94 7.92 0.82 -15.11
N ASN A 95 9.19 0.65 -14.71
CA ASN A 95 9.67 -0.65 -14.23
C ASN A 95 9.13 -1.03 -12.85
N HIS A 96 8.88 -0.08 -11.95
CA HIS A 96 8.64 -0.39 -10.54
C HIS A 96 7.73 0.64 -9.86
N MET A 97 7.16 0.23 -8.74
CA MET A 97 6.42 1.08 -7.80
C MET A 97 6.93 0.88 -6.38
N ALA A 98 6.54 1.77 -5.47
CA ALA A 98 6.80 1.62 -4.05
C ALA A 98 6.07 0.38 -3.49
N ALA A 99 6.80 -0.48 -2.81
CA ALA A 99 6.29 -1.59 -1.99
C ALA A 99 5.85 -1.08 -0.60
N SER A 100 5.01 -0.04 -0.59
CA SER A 100 4.47 0.63 0.60
C SER A 100 2.96 0.45 0.66
N ILE A 101 2.36 0.53 1.86
CA ILE A 101 0.90 0.57 2.02
C ILE A 101 0.26 1.87 1.48
N GLU A 102 1.06 2.91 1.23
CA GLU A 102 0.63 4.10 0.48
C GLU A 102 0.27 3.77 -0.98
N ASN A 103 0.86 2.71 -1.54
CA ASN A 103 0.50 2.17 -2.85
C ASN A 103 -0.76 1.31 -2.69
N PRO A 104 -1.93 1.75 -3.18
CA PRO A 104 -3.19 1.04 -2.98
C PRO A 104 -3.20 -0.33 -3.66
N TYR A 105 -2.48 -0.51 -4.78
CA TYR A 105 -2.37 -1.77 -5.49
C TYR A 105 -1.53 -2.78 -4.70
N TRP A 106 -0.38 -2.34 -4.19
CA TRP A 106 0.48 -3.18 -3.34
C TRP A 106 -0.21 -3.55 -2.04
N ARG A 107 -0.90 -2.59 -1.39
CA ARG A 107 -1.72 -2.85 -0.20
C ARG A 107 -2.80 -3.91 -0.46
N ASP A 108 -3.48 -3.85 -1.60
CA ASP A 108 -4.51 -4.83 -1.97
C ASP A 108 -3.90 -6.23 -2.16
N VAL A 109 -2.73 -6.32 -2.80
CA VAL A 109 -1.95 -7.58 -2.91
C VAL A 109 -1.54 -8.12 -1.54
N LEU A 110 -1.08 -7.29 -0.61
CA LEU A 110 -0.77 -7.72 0.76
C LEU A 110 -2.03 -8.12 1.55
N THR A 111 -3.21 -7.58 1.20
CA THR A 111 -4.48 -7.90 1.86
C THR A 111 -5.08 -9.22 1.38
N TYR A 112 -5.00 -9.47 0.07
CA TYR A 112 -5.73 -10.57 -0.59
C TYR A 112 -4.84 -11.65 -1.20
N GLY A 113 -3.54 -11.39 -1.32
CA GLY A 113 -2.58 -12.30 -1.93
C GLY A 113 -2.87 -12.51 -3.43
N PRO A 114 -2.75 -13.75 -3.94
CA PRO A 114 -3.01 -14.08 -5.34
C PRO A 114 -4.43 -13.78 -5.84
N SER A 115 -5.40 -13.58 -4.93
CA SER A 115 -6.77 -13.22 -5.30
C SER A 115 -6.97 -11.74 -5.56
N SER A 116 -5.97 -10.89 -5.28
CA SER A 116 -6.02 -9.48 -5.67
C SER A 116 -6.08 -9.35 -7.19
N PRO A 117 -6.92 -8.46 -7.75
CA PRO A 117 -6.90 -8.16 -9.19
C PRO A 117 -5.55 -7.58 -9.65
N TYR A 118 -4.77 -7.03 -8.72
CA TYR A 118 -3.44 -6.46 -9.00
C TYR A 118 -2.31 -7.47 -8.76
N ALA A 119 -2.61 -8.71 -8.35
CA ALA A 119 -1.58 -9.73 -8.11
C ALA A 119 -0.74 -10.02 -9.36
N GLY A 120 -1.34 -9.93 -10.56
CA GLY A 120 -0.66 -10.10 -11.83
C GLY A 120 0.14 -8.90 -12.31
N TRP A 121 -0.07 -7.71 -11.71
CA TRP A 121 0.65 -6.48 -12.08
C TRP A 121 2.09 -6.48 -11.60
N PHE A 122 2.35 -7.13 -10.46
CA PHE A 122 3.68 -7.23 -9.87
C PHE A 122 4.34 -8.56 -10.23
N ASP A 123 5.67 -8.53 -10.35
CA ASP A 123 6.45 -9.72 -10.64
C ASP A 123 6.76 -10.49 -9.35
N ILE A 124 5.82 -11.35 -8.92
CA ILE A 124 5.85 -12.13 -7.68
C ILE A 124 5.83 -13.62 -7.99
N ASP A 125 6.79 -14.36 -7.42
CA ASP A 125 6.76 -15.82 -7.37
C ASP A 125 5.86 -16.29 -6.21
N TRP A 126 4.63 -16.66 -6.57
CA TRP A 126 3.62 -17.17 -5.65
C TRP A 126 3.81 -18.64 -5.24
N ARG A 127 4.70 -19.38 -5.90
CA ARG A 127 4.95 -20.80 -5.70
C ARG A 127 6.43 -21.07 -5.41
N MET A 128 6.93 -20.39 -4.38
CA MET A 128 8.27 -20.61 -3.84
C MET A 128 8.55 -22.09 -3.51
N PRO A 129 9.83 -22.52 -3.53
CA PRO A 129 10.21 -23.90 -3.18
C PRO A 129 9.74 -24.34 -1.79
N ASP A 130 9.67 -23.40 -0.83
CA ASP A 130 9.06 -23.62 0.49
C ASP A 130 7.52 -23.55 0.40
N PRO A 131 6.78 -24.65 0.62
CA PRO A 131 5.32 -24.66 0.59
C PRO A 131 4.68 -23.74 1.63
N ASP A 132 5.37 -23.42 2.72
CA ASP A 132 4.87 -22.49 3.73
C ASP A 132 4.84 -21.04 3.23
N MET A 133 5.55 -20.73 2.14
CA MET A 133 5.55 -19.43 1.46
C MET A 133 4.55 -19.34 0.30
N TRP A 134 3.85 -20.41 -0.04
CA TRP A 134 2.85 -20.37 -1.10
C TRP A 134 1.75 -19.36 -0.78
N ALA A 135 1.36 -18.60 -1.80
CA ALA A 135 0.35 -17.52 -1.71
C ALA A 135 0.75 -16.36 -0.79
N ARG A 136 2.05 -16.20 -0.49
CA ARG A 136 2.55 -15.15 0.40
C ARG A 136 3.61 -14.31 -0.26
N VAL A 137 3.61 -13.01 0.05
CA VAL A 137 4.72 -12.10 -0.24
C VAL A 137 5.71 -12.09 0.92
N LEU A 138 7.00 -12.27 0.66
CA LEU A 138 8.04 -12.13 1.68
C LEU A 138 8.35 -10.64 1.87
N VAL A 139 8.18 -10.11 3.09
CA VAL A 139 8.38 -8.68 3.38
C VAL A 139 9.54 -8.50 4.37
N PRO A 140 10.75 -8.17 3.87
CA PRO A 140 11.97 -8.12 4.67
C PRO A 140 12.15 -6.76 5.37
N VAL A 141 11.35 -6.52 6.42
CA VAL A 141 11.29 -5.22 7.13
C VAL A 141 11.76 -5.28 8.59
N LEU A 142 11.85 -6.49 9.16
CA LEU A 142 12.09 -6.65 10.60
C LEU A 142 13.57 -6.44 10.94
N GLY A 143 13.84 -5.76 12.06
CA GLY A 143 15.19 -5.50 12.57
C GLY A 143 15.81 -6.69 13.32
N GLU A 144 14.97 -7.64 13.75
CA GLU A 144 15.34 -8.87 14.45
C GLU A 144 14.46 -10.05 13.97
N ARG A 145 14.67 -11.26 14.50
CA ARG A 145 13.79 -12.40 14.20
C ARG A 145 12.39 -12.12 14.74
N ARG A 146 11.35 -12.44 13.94
CA ARG A 146 9.93 -12.19 14.28
C ARG A 146 9.53 -12.66 15.69
N ASN A 147 10.02 -13.81 16.14
CA ASN A 147 9.71 -14.31 17.50
C ASN A 147 10.25 -13.41 18.62
N GLN A 148 11.44 -12.82 18.45
CA GLN A 148 12.01 -11.87 19.41
C GLN A 148 11.22 -10.57 19.44
N ILE A 149 10.84 -10.06 18.27
CA ILE A 149 10.02 -8.86 18.10
C ILE A 149 8.64 -9.04 18.76
N LEU A 150 8.03 -10.22 18.60
CA LEU A 150 6.77 -10.56 19.27
C LEU A 150 6.91 -10.54 20.79
N ILE A 151 7.96 -11.17 21.33
CA ILE A 151 8.23 -11.19 22.79
C ILE A 151 8.46 -9.77 23.33
N LYS A 152 9.12 -8.90 22.54
CA LYS A 152 9.37 -7.50 22.88
C LYS A 152 8.14 -6.59 22.73
N GLY A 153 7.00 -7.09 22.23
CA GLY A 153 5.80 -6.29 21.99
C GLY A 153 5.98 -5.20 20.92
N GLN A 154 6.97 -5.35 20.04
CA GLN A 154 7.28 -4.36 18.99
C GLN A 154 6.37 -4.47 17.77
N LEU A 155 5.75 -5.62 17.57
CA LEU A 155 4.63 -5.79 16.64
C LEU A 155 3.33 -5.57 17.41
N GLN A 156 2.45 -4.74 16.86
CA GLN A 156 1.18 -4.39 17.48
C GLN A 156 0.03 -4.65 16.51
N LEU A 157 -1.09 -5.12 17.02
CA LEU A 157 -2.36 -5.13 16.29
C LEU A 157 -3.10 -3.84 16.64
N THR A 158 -3.49 -3.08 15.63
CA THR A 158 -4.12 -1.76 15.83
C THR A 158 -5.36 -1.63 14.94
N TRP A 159 -6.34 -0.87 15.40
CA TRP A 159 -7.44 -0.40 14.56
C TRP A 159 -7.15 1.04 14.11
N SER A 160 -7.04 1.27 12.80
CA SER A 160 -6.75 2.58 12.23
C SER A 160 -7.26 2.66 10.79
N ASP A 161 -7.69 3.84 10.36
CA ASP A 161 -8.24 4.09 9.02
C ASP A 161 -9.37 3.12 8.63
N GLY A 162 -10.20 2.75 9.61
CA GLY A 162 -11.33 1.83 9.43
C GLY A 162 -10.95 0.37 9.19
N ARG A 163 -9.72 -0.04 9.51
CA ARG A 163 -9.24 -1.42 9.35
C ARG A 163 -8.38 -1.88 10.52
N PHE A 164 -8.28 -3.21 10.67
CA PHE A 164 -7.22 -3.82 11.45
C PHE A 164 -5.90 -3.79 10.67
N LEU A 165 -4.83 -3.37 11.34
CA LEU A 165 -3.49 -3.29 10.81
C LEU A 165 -2.50 -3.95 11.77
N VAL A 166 -1.44 -4.53 11.22
CA VAL A 166 -0.24 -4.93 11.95
C VAL A 166 0.76 -3.78 11.86
N LYS A 167 1.14 -3.20 13.00
CA LYS A 167 2.10 -2.09 13.10
C LYS A 167 3.46 -2.58 13.60
N TYR A 168 4.53 -2.15 12.93
CA TYR A 168 5.92 -2.33 13.33
C TYR A 168 6.67 -1.01 13.16
N PHE A 169 6.83 -0.26 14.27
CA PHE A 169 7.26 1.14 14.25
C PHE A 169 6.40 1.96 13.28
N GLU A 170 7.01 2.63 12.29
CA GLU A 170 6.31 3.43 11.29
C GLU A 170 5.65 2.60 10.18
N ASN A 171 6.00 1.31 10.06
CA ASN A 171 5.43 0.46 9.03
C ASN A 171 4.09 -0.13 9.50
N THR A 172 3.10 -0.12 8.61
CA THR A 172 1.84 -0.82 8.81
C THR A 172 1.60 -1.83 7.70
N PHE A 173 0.87 -2.89 8.02
CA PHE A 173 0.51 -3.96 7.08
C PHE A 173 -0.96 -4.32 7.25
N PRO A 174 -1.68 -4.61 6.15
CA PRO A 174 -3.10 -4.95 6.23
C PRO A 174 -3.32 -6.31 6.90
N VAL A 175 -4.53 -6.55 7.38
CA VAL A 175 -4.97 -7.86 7.86
C VAL A 175 -5.91 -8.49 6.84
N ASP A 176 -5.68 -9.76 6.50
CA ASP A 176 -6.56 -10.54 5.61
C ASP A 176 -7.97 -10.58 6.19
N PRO A 177 -9.00 -10.17 5.43
CA PRO A 177 -10.37 -10.13 5.92
C PRO A 177 -10.87 -11.47 6.46
N ALA A 178 -10.39 -12.60 5.91
CA ALA A 178 -10.74 -13.93 6.39
C ALA A 178 -10.21 -14.25 7.80
N THR A 179 -9.32 -13.41 8.34
CA THR A 179 -8.72 -13.57 9.67
C THR A 179 -9.28 -12.60 10.71
N ILE A 180 -10.02 -11.56 10.30
CA ILE A 180 -10.67 -10.58 11.19
C ILE A 180 -11.61 -11.25 12.21
N PRO A 181 -12.43 -12.26 11.85
CA PRO A 181 -13.29 -12.93 12.82
C PRO A 181 -12.54 -13.47 14.04
N SER A 182 -11.31 -13.96 13.86
CA SER A 182 -10.52 -14.48 14.99
C SER A 182 -10.15 -13.40 16.03
N ILE A 183 -10.01 -12.15 15.59
CA ILE A 183 -9.73 -11.00 16.45
C ILE A 183 -11.02 -10.58 17.15
N CYS A 184 -12.11 -10.38 16.40
CA CYS A 184 -13.38 -9.91 16.94
C CYS A 184 -14.04 -10.93 17.88
N GLU A 185 -14.06 -12.21 17.51
CA GLU A 185 -14.64 -13.28 18.34
C GLU A 185 -13.94 -13.40 19.71
N PHE A 186 -12.65 -13.05 19.81
CA PHE A 186 -11.92 -13.03 21.08
C PHE A 186 -12.48 -12.00 22.08
N GLY A 187 -12.97 -10.86 21.60
CA GLY A 187 -13.54 -9.80 22.43
C GLY A 187 -15.07 -9.76 22.46
N LEU A 188 -15.76 -10.57 21.65
CA LEU A 188 -17.18 -10.39 21.36
C LEU A 188 -18.09 -10.49 22.59
N GLU A 189 -17.79 -11.36 23.54
CA GLU A 189 -18.57 -11.48 24.77
C GLU A 189 -18.56 -10.21 25.63
N ASN A 190 -17.45 -9.46 25.59
CA ASN A 190 -17.37 -8.18 26.30
C ASN A 190 -18.22 -7.11 25.62
N LEU A 191 -18.22 -7.08 24.29
CA LEU A 191 -19.09 -6.16 23.54
C LEU A 191 -20.57 -6.42 23.83
N LYS A 192 -20.98 -7.69 23.91
CA LYS A 192 -22.36 -8.08 24.26
C LYS A 192 -22.76 -7.57 25.65
N GLN A 193 -21.83 -7.60 26.61
CA GLN A 193 -22.05 -7.05 27.95
C GLN A 193 -22.18 -5.53 27.94
N GLU A 194 -21.41 -4.83 27.09
CA GLU A 194 -21.45 -3.36 27.01
C GLU A 194 -22.66 -2.80 26.25
N LEU A 195 -23.09 -3.46 25.16
CA LEU A 195 -24.17 -2.96 24.29
C LEU A 195 -25.58 -3.49 24.66
N ASN A 196 -25.67 -4.48 25.56
CA ASN A 196 -26.82 -5.37 25.76
C ASN A 196 -27.06 -6.31 24.55
N THR A 197 -27.45 -7.56 24.82
CA THR A 197 -27.47 -8.66 23.83
C THR A 197 -28.37 -8.43 22.62
N ASP A 198 -29.43 -7.63 22.75
CA ASP A 198 -30.40 -7.35 21.68
C ASP A 198 -30.07 -6.09 20.84
N HIS A 199 -28.87 -5.53 21.01
CA HIS A 199 -28.48 -4.32 20.29
C HIS A 199 -28.35 -4.59 18.78
N PRO A 200 -28.98 -3.80 17.88
CA PRO A 200 -29.00 -4.08 16.44
C PRO A 200 -27.60 -4.10 15.79
N ALA A 201 -26.64 -3.37 16.36
CA ALA A 201 -25.25 -3.42 15.89
C ALA A 201 -24.59 -4.79 16.13
N LEU A 202 -24.98 -5.55 17.17
CA LEU A 202 -24.44 -6.89 17.41
C LEU A 202 -24.85 -7.85 16.28
N HIS A 203 -26.12 -7.81 15.87
CA HIS A 203 -26.59 -8.60 14.72
C HIS A 203 -25.83 -8.26 13.44
N GLN A 204 -25.62 -6.97 13.14
CA GLN A 204 -24.84 -6.58 11.95
C GLN A 204 -23.38 -7.02 12.04
N ILE A 205 -22.75 -6.91 13.21
CA ILE A 205 -21.39 -7.41 13.42
C ILE A 205 -21.35 -8.93 13.18
N ASP A 206 -22.28 -9.70 13.75
CA ASP A 206 -22.34 -11.15 13.58
C ASP A 206 -22.50 -11.55 12.11
N GLU A 207 -23.37 -10.87 11.35
CA GLU A 207 -23.54 -11.09 9.90
C GLU A 207 -22.24 -10.81 9.13
N ILE A 208 -21.58 -9.69 9.40
CA ILE A 208 -20.29 -9.32 8.79
C ILE A 208 -19.23 -10.37 9.12
N LEU A 209 -19.10 -10.76 10.40
CA LEU A 209 -18.09 -11.74 10.82
C LEU A 209 -18.36 -13.12 10.23
N ALA A 210 -19.63 -13.53 10.11
CA ALA A 210 -20.01 -14.77 9.46
C ALA A 210 -19.61 -14.78 7.97
N TYR A 211 -19.87 -13.68 7.26
CA TYR A 211 -19.40 -13.49 5.88
C TYR A 211 -17.88 -13.61 5.78
N LEU A 212 -17.15 -12.82 6.56
CA LEU A 212 -15.68 -12.81 6.54
C LEU A 212 -15.09 -14.18 6.89
N LYS A 213 -15.71 -14.92 7.82
CA LYS A 213 -15.29 -16.28 8.21
C LYS A 213 -15.52 -17.30 7.10
N SER A 214 -16.49 -17.07 6.22
CA SER A 214 -16.76 -17.92 5.07
C SER A 214 -15.72 -17.78 3.96
N LEU A 215 -14.96 -16.68 3.94
CA LEU A 215 -13.94 -16.43 2.92
C LEU A 215 -12.86 -17.53 2.94
N PRO A 216 -12.43 -18.04 1.78
CA PRO A 216 -11.37 -19.03 1.71
C PRO A 216 -10.07 -18.47 2.28
N LYS A 217 -9.28 -19.30 2.96
CA LYS A 217 -7.94 -18.91 3.44
C LYS A 217 -6.96 -18.73 2.27
N SER A 218 -5.95 -17.87 2.43
CA SER A 218 -4.98 -17.53 1.37
C SER A 218 -4.37 -18.75 0.63
N GLY A 219 -3.88 -19.77 1.36
CA GLY A 219 -3.32 -20.97 0.72
C GLY A 219 -4.34 -21.77 -0.12
N THR A 220 -5.61 -21.76 0.27
CA THR A 220 -6.71 -22.38 -0.49
C THR A 220 -7.02 -21.57 -1.75
N ARG A 221 -7.01 -20.22 -1.64
CA ARG A 221 -7.24 -19.31 -2.77
C ARG A 221 -6.30 -19.62 -3.93
N LEU A 222 -5.00 -19.77 -3.65
CA LEU A 222 -4.01 -20.12 -4.67
C LEU A 222 -4.21 -21.53 -5.26
N ARG A 223 -4.39 -22.55 -4.41
CA ARG A 223 -4.46 -23.95 -4.87
C ARG A 223 -5.68 -24.23 -5.73
N ARG A 224 -6.81 -23.61 -5.41
CA ARG A 224 -8.10 -23.84 -6.07
C ARG A 224 -8.48 -22.73 -7.03
N HIS A 225 -7.63 -21.71 -7.21
CA HIS A 225 -7.90 -20.51 -8.01
C HIS A 225 -9.26 -19.88 -7.63
N VAL A 226 -9.52 -19.80 -6.34
CA VAL A 226 -10.78 -19.24 -5.83
C VAL A 226 -10.65 -17.72 -5.82
N HIS A 227 -11.52 -17.08 -6.58
CA HIS A 227 -11.72 -15.65 -6.51
C HIS A 227 -12.61 -15.31 -5.32
N ILE A 228 -12.23 -14.25 -4.60
CA ILE A 228 -13.09 -13.61 -3.60
C ILE A 228 -13.87 -12.52 -4.31
N ASP A 229 -15.13 -12.32 -3.90
CA ASP A 229 -15.85 -11.13 -4.31
C ASP A 229 -15.27 -9.94 -3.55
N ARG A 230 -14.39 -9.21 -4.23
CA ARG A 230 -13.68 -8.07 -3.65
C ARG A 230 -14.63 -6.93 -3.35
N GLU A 231 -15.60 -6.67 -4.20
CA GLU A 231 -16.54 -5.57 -4.03
C GLU A 231 -17.43 -5.82 -2.81
N GLU A 232 -17.98 -7.04 -2.70
CA GLU A 232 -18.76 -7.43 -1.54
C GLU A 232 -17.91 -7.42 -0.26
N THR A 233 -16.69 -7.98 -0.28
CA THR A 233 -15.81 -8.00 0.89
C THR A 233 -15.48 -6.59 1.38
N GLU A 234 -15.11 -5.68 0.47
CA GLU A 234 -14.83 -4.29 0.82
C GLU A 234 -16.10 -3.54 1.27
N GLY A 235 -17.28 -3.88 0.72
CA GLY A 235 -18.57 -3.39 1.18
C GLY A 235 -18.89 -3.79 2.62
N GLN A 236 -18.60 -5.04 3.00
CA GLN A 236 -18.75 -5.54 4.37
C GLN A 236 -17.77 -4.85 5.33
N LEU A 237 -16.49 -4.71 4.94
CA LEU A 237 -15.48 -3.99 5.73
C LEU A 237 -15.84 -2.52 5.91
N ALA A 238 -16.34 -1.86 4.87
CA ALA A 238 -16.79 -0.47 4.96
C ALA A 238 -18.03 -0.32 5.87
N THR A 239 -18.94 -1.30 5.85
CA THR A 239 -20.08 -1.34 6.77
C THR A 239 -19.61 -1.51 8.22
N PHE A 240 -18.67 -2.42 8.45
CA PHE A 240 -18.04 -2.59 9.76
C PHE A 240 -17.39 -1.30 10.24
N ALA A 241 -16.55 -0.66 9.41
CA ALA A 241 -15.92 0.61 9.76
C ALA A 241 -16.94 1.72 10.10
N ARG A 242 -18.07 1.79 9.38
CA ARG A 242 -19.15 2.74 9.69
C ARG A 242 -19.81 2.45 11.05
N LEU A 243 -20.00 1.19 11.42
CA LEU A 243 -20.51 0.83 12.74
C LEU A 243 -19.59 1.31 13.86
N VAL A 244 -18.29 1.13 13.66
CA VAL A 244 -17.26 1.57 14.61
C VAL A 244 -17.27 3.08 14.78
N VAL A 245 -17.24 3.84 13.68
CA VAL A 245 -17.24 5.32 13.71
C VAL A 245 -18.51 5.89 14.36
N ARG A 246 -19.64 5.19 14.25
CA ARG A 246 -20.93 5.64 14.80
C ARG A 246 -21.12 5.30 16.29
N SER A 247 -20.29 4.43 16.86
CA SER A 247 -20.44 3.96 18.24
C SER A 247 -19.10 4.01 18.98
N PRO A 248 -18.91 5.00 19.88
CA PRO A 248 -17.72 5.06 20.74
C PRO A 248 -17.49 3.77 21.53
N THR A 249 -18.56 3.08 21.93
CA THR A 249 -18.48 1.78 22.62
C THR A 249 -17.85 0.70 21.73
N ILE A 250 -18.30 0.57 20.47
CA ILE A 250 -17.72 -0.40 19.52
C ILE A 250 -16.26 -0.04 19.21
N GLN A 251 -15.95 1.25 19.05
CA GLN A 251 -14.57 1.70 18.84
C GLN A 251 -13.67 1.33 20.02
N HIS A 252 -14.09 1.66 21.25
CA HIS A 252 -13.34 1.32 22.45
C HIS A 252 -13.12 -0.19 22.57
N TRP A 253 -14.18 -0.97 22.34
CA TRP A 253 -14.11 -2.43 22.33
C TRP A 253 -13.08 -2.96 21.32
N LEU A 254 -13.02 -2.41 20.11
CA LEU A 254 -12.04 -2.85 19.10
C LEU A 254 -10.61 -2.55 19.51
N GLU A 255 -10.35 -1.34 20.01
CA GLU A 255 -9.04 -0.92 20.48
C GLU A 255 -8.57 -1.79 21.64
N GLU A 256 -9.45 -2.05 22.62
CA GLU A 256 -9.15 -2.93 23.76
C GLU A 256 -8.97 -4.39 23.32
N THR A 257 -9.82 -4.87 22.42
CA THR A 257 -9.73 -6.23 21.85
C THR A 257 -8.42 -6.43 21.13
N ALA A 258 -7.98 -5.47 20.30
CA ALA A 258 -6.70 -5.55 19.59
C ALA A 258 -5.51 -5.63 20.55
N GLN A 259 -5.50 -4.80 21.61
CA GLN A 259 -4.46 -4.83 22.64
C GLN A 259 -4.45 -6.18 23.37
N ARG A 260 -5.60 -6.62 23.89
CA ARG A 260 -5.71 -7.87 24.66
C ARG A 260 -5.49 -9.13 23.83
N PHE A 261 -5.82 -9.10 22.54
CA PHE A 261 -5.61 -10.21 21.63
C PHE A 261 -4.12 -10.60 21.59
N THR A 262 -3.23 -9.60 21.65
CA THR A 262 -1.78 -9.76 21.58
C THR A 262 -1.09 -9.85 22.95
N ALA A 263 -1.79 -9.53 24.04
CA ALA A 263 -1.21 -9.44 25.38
C ALA A 263 -0.82 -10.77 26.04
N GLY A 264 0.35 -10.79 26.67
CA GLY A 264 0.88 -11.92 27.42
C GLY A 264 1.34 -13.09 26.54
N GLU A 265 1.85 -14.15 27.16
CA GLU A 265 2.39 -15.32 26.43
C GLU A 265 1.33 -16.00 25.54
N ALA A 266 0.10 -16.16 26.05
CA ALA A 266 -1.01 -16.68 25.27
C ALA A 266 -1.39 -15.75 24.09
N GLY A 267 -1.29 -14.42 24.29
CA GLY A 267 -1.51 -13.43 23.24
C GLY A 267 -0.44 -13.46 22.15
N HIS A 268 0.83 -13.62 22.52
CA HIS A 268 1.91 -13.80 21.54
C HIS A 268 1.66 -15.02 20.65
N ASN A 269 1.15 -16.12 21.22
CA ASN A 269 0.80 -17.31 20.45
C ASN A 269 -0.41 -17.10 19.52
N ARG A 270 -1.46 -16.40 19.96
CA ARG A 270 -2.59 -16.01 19.10
C ARG A 270 -2.11 -15.10 17.97
N PHE A 271 -1.31 -14.10 18.29
CA PHE A 271 -0.83 -13.14 17.32
C PHE A 271 0.11 -13.78 16.30
N ARG A 272 0.99 -14.69 16.72
CA ARG A 272 1.79 -15.50 15.80
C ARG A 272 0.92 -16.29 14.82
N LYS A 273 -0.16 -16.93 15.29
CA LYS A 273 -1.10 -17.65 14.41
C LYS A 273 -1.80 -16.70 13.44
N LEU A 274 -2.18 -15.49 13.87
CA LEU A 274 -2.74 -14.46 13.01
C LEU A 274 -1.74 -14.06 11.91
N LEU A 275 -0.50 -13.74 12.29
CA LEU A 275 0.58 -13.38 11.35
C LEU A 275 0.90 -14.53 10.38
N ASP A 276 0.87 -15.77 10.85
CA ASP A 276 1.07 -16.97 10.03
C ASP A 276 -0.09 -17.23 9.05
N ALA A 277 -1.22 -16.56 9.20
CA ALA A 277 -2.36 -16.66 8.28
C ALA A 277 -2.39 -15.55 7.21
N GLN A 278 -1.51 -14.55 7.29
CA GLN A 278 -1.51 -13.42 6.36
C GLN A 278 -0.96 -13.80 4.97
N PRO A 279 -1.43 -13.14 3.89
CA PRO A 279 -0.86 -13.22 2.53
C PRO A 279 0.54 -12.62 2.38
N TYR A 280 1.19 -12.32 3.49
CA TYR A 280 2.58 -11.90 3.53
C TYR A 280 3.26 -12.53 4.75
N ARG A 281 4.59 -12.55 4.71
CA ARG A 281 5.43 -12.97 5.83
C ARG A 281 6.46 -11.90 6.13
N LEU A 282 6.32 -11.26 7.28
CA LEU A 282 7.31 -10.33 7.81
C LEU A 282 8.55 -11.12 8.25
N VAL A 283 9.71 -10.78 7.71
CA VAL A 283 11.00 -11.43 8.03
C VAL A 283 12.09 -10.41 8.30
N HIS A 284 13.22 -10.89 8.81
CA HIS A 284 14.38 -10.06 9.08
C HIS A 284 14.91 -9.48 7.76
N TRP A 285 15.29 -8.20 7.74
CA TRP A 285 15.63 -7.49 6.50
C TRP A 285 16.79 -8.16 5.72
N ARG A 286 17.72 -8.83 6.41
CA ARG A 286 18.83 -9.56 5.76
C ARG A 286 18.40 -10.84 5.03
N ASP A 287 17.19 -11.34 5.29
CA ASP A 287 16.67 -12.54 4.62
C ASP A 287 16.30 -12.25 3.16
N ALA A 288 16.12 -10.96 2.79
CA ALA A 288 15.81 -10.51 1.42
C ALA A 288 16.80 -11.05 0.39
N ALA A 289 18.10 -11.03 0.70
CA ALA A 289 19.17 -11.41 -0.23
C ALA A 289 19.11 -12.88 -0.66
N ARG A 290 18.38 -13.73 0.08
CA ARG A 290 18.30 -15.18 -0.18
C ARG A 290 16.92 -15.67 -0.59
N ALA A 291 15.87 -14.99 -0.15
CA ALA A 291 14.53 -15.56 -0.15
C ALA A 291 13.44 -14.64 -0.71
N ILE A 292 13.76 -13.41 -1.11
CA ILE A 292 12.74 -12.51 -1.65
C ILE A 292 12.07 -13.11 -2.87
N ASN A 293 10.74 -13.05 -2.91
CA ASN A 293 9.94 -13.72 -3.93
C ASN A 293 9.27 -12.74 -4.89
N TYR A 294 9.80 -11.52 -5.01
CA TYR A 294 9.37 -10.58 -6.03
C TYR A 294 10.59 -9.88 -6.64
N ARG A 295 10.49 -9.52 -7.92
CA ARG A 295 11.55 -8.78 -8.60
C ARG A 295 11.57 -7.35 -8.07
N ARG A 296 12.77 -6.88 -7.70
CA ARG A 296 13.02 -5.53 -7.20
C ARG A 296 13.72 -4.67 -8.24
N PHE A 297 13.72 -3.36 -8.00
CA PHE A 297 14.71 -2.49 -8.61
C PHE A 297 16.04 -2.62 -7.85
N PHE A 298 17.02 -3.27 -8.47
CA PHE A 298 18.28 -3.66 -7.82
C PHE A 298 18.04 -4.43 -6.51
N ASP A 299 18.68 -4.03 -5.42
CA ASP A 299 18.56 -4.63 -4.09
C ASP A 299 17.65 -3.83 -3.13
N ILE A 300 16.89 -2.86 -3.65
CA ILE A 300 16.00 -1.98 -2.88
C ILE A 300 14.67 -2.70 -2.60
N ASN A 301 14.42 -3.05 -1.34
CA ASN A 301 13.23 -3.82 -0.94
C ASN A 301 11.93 -3.04 -1.11
N GLU A 302 12.01 -1.72 -1.00
CA GLU A 302 10.90 -0.78 -1.06
C GLU A 302 10.43 -0.51 -2.49
N LEU A 303 11.06 -1.12 -3.51
CA LEU A 303 10.69 -0.96 -4.92
C LEU A 303 10.35 -2.31 -5.54
N VAL A 304 9.06 -2.57 -5.76
CA VAL A 304 8.55 -3.78 -6.40
C VAL A 304 8.37 -3.55 -7.90
N SER A 305 8.82 -4.51 -8.71
CA SER A 305 8.74 -4.38 -10.16
C SER A 305 7.35 -4.68 -10.71
N ILE A 306 6.98 -3.94 -11.74
CA ILE A 306 5.77 -4.08 -12.52
C ILE A 306 6.05 -4.98 -13.74
N ARG A 307 5.05 -5.74 -14.15
CA ARG A 307 5.03 -6.58 -15.35
C ARG A 307 4.55 -5.81 -16.58
N GLN A 308 5.31 -4.78 -16.97
CA GLN A 308 5.01 -3.89 -18.11
C GLN A 308 4.90 -4.63 -19.45
N GLU A 309 5.37 -5.87 -19.54
CA GLU A 309 5.17 -6.72 -20.72
C GLU A 309 3.71 -7.19 -20.90
N ASP A 310 2.89 -7.13 -19.85
CA ASP A 310 1.46 -7.46 -19.90
C ASP A 310 0.65 -6.23 -20.33
N PRO A 311 -0.08 -6.26 -21.47
CA PRO A 311 -0.86 -5.12 -21.94
C PRO A 311 -1.99 -4.65 -21.00
N GLN A 312 -2.39 -5.47 -20.01
CA GLN A 312 -3.39 -5.06 -19.02
C GLN A 312 -2.80 -4.20 -17.88
N VAL A 313 -1.48 -4.12 -17.78
CA VAL A 313 -0.71 -3.44 -16.73
C VAL A 313 -0.20 -2.09 -17.24
#